data_AF-A0A432RGZ2-F1
#
_entry.id   AF-A0A432RGZ2-F1
#
_cell.length_a   1.000
_cell.length_b   1.000
_cell.length_c   1.000
_cell.angle_alpha   90.00
_cell.angle_beta   90.00
_cell.angle_gamma   90.00
#
_symmetry.space_group_name_H-M   'P 1'
#
loop_
_entity.id
_entity.type
_entity.pdbx_description
1 polymer ?
#
loop_
_entity_poly.entity_id
_entity_poly.type
_entity_poly.pdbx_seq_one_letter_code
_entity_poly.pdbx_strand_id
1 'polypeptide(L)'
;MAYAWIENNRIFVSKNKPPIENVNILEVPDNTLSFYLTIDNRILKFKTQNELLSAIKIQKQEELLSLEKRRVNEILDKYKYLSLGDLQFYANQNDTEAKALLNWYLAYDNLIWSYIDNDLSAFTSVDELLAVDMKNIEEQTFNQAVQTAPLP
;
A
#
# COMPACT_ATOMS: atom_id res chain seq x y z
N MET A 1 3.39 -7.53 19.91
CA MET A 1 4.37 -7.00 20.88
C MET A 1 5.61 -7.88 20.82
N ALA A 2 6.82 -7.33 20.99
CA ALA A 2 8.06 -8.10 21.01
C ALA A 2 8.88 -7.81 22.27
N TYR A 3 9.78 -8.72 22.65
CA TYR A 3 10.63 -8.62 23.83
C TYR A 3 12.09 -8.63 23.39
N ALA A 4 12.90 -7.66 23.81
CA ALA A 4 14.31 -7.57 23.50
C ALA A 4 15.18 -7.72 24.76
N TRP A 5 16.36 -8.34 24.65
CA TRP A 5 17.33 -8.44 25.75
C TRP A 5 18.77 -8.47 25.23
N ILE A 6 19.74 -8.18 26.12
CA ILE A 6 21.17 -8.24 25.80
C ILE A 6 21.78 -9.49 26.44
N GLU A 7 22.47 -10.29 25.65
CA GLU A 7 23.21 -11.46 26.11
C GLU A 7 24.52 -11.55 25.30
N ASN A 8 25.66 -11.74 25.97
CA ASN A 8 26.98 -11.83 25.33
C ASN A 8 27.31 -10.67 24.36
N ASN A 9 27.02 -9.42 24.76
CA ASN A 9 27.15 -8.21 23.93
C ASN A 9 26.35 -8.24 22.61
N ARG A 10 25.28 -9.06 22.53
CA ARG A 10 24.37 -9.13 21.37
C ARG A 10 22.94 -8.83 21.81
N ILE A 11 22.16 -8.24 20.90
CA ILE A 11 20.73 -7.95 21.12
C ILE A 11 19.90 -9.09 20.52
N PHE A 12 19.03 -9.67 21.33
CA PHE A 12 18.07 -10.69 20.94
C PHE A 12 16.66 -10.11 21.05
N VAL A 13 15.74 -10.55 20.18
CA VAL A 13 14.35 -10.08 20.17
C VAL A 13 13.40 -11.25 19.88
N SER A 14 12.31 -11.41 20.62
CA SER A 14 11.36 -12.52 20.47
C SER A 14 9.91 -12.05 20.52
N LYS A 15 9.02 -12.69 19.76
CA LYS A 15 7.57 -12.47 19.86
C LYS A 15 6.97 -13.07 21.14
N ASN A 16 7.65 -14.04 21.75
CA ASN A 16 7.27 -14.66 23.02
C ASN A 16 8.20 -14.17 24.14
N LYS A 17 7.66 -13.95 25.34
CA LYS A 17 8.46 -13.56 26.50
C LYS A 17 9.55 -14.62 26.75
N PRO A 18 10.84 -14.25 26.76
CA PRO A 18 11.91 -15.22 26.95
C PRO A 18 11.84 -15.81 28.37
N PRO A 19 12.19 -17.09 28.57
CA PRO A 19 12.14 -17.76 29.87
C PRO A 19 13.28 -17.34 30.83
N ILE A 20 14.08 -16.32 30.48
CA ILE A 20 15.30 -15.98 31.21
C ILE A 20 14.95 -14.93 32.28
N GLU A 21 14.95 -15.33 33.55
CA GLU A 21 14.52 -14.48 34.67
C GLU A 21 15.50 -13.37 35.07
N ASN A 22 16.71 -13.32 34.48
CA ASN A 22 17.80 -12.42 34.94
C ASN A 22 18.38 -11.52 33.84
N VAL A 23 17.62 -11.20 32.80
CA VAL A 23 18.04 -10.21 31.79
C VAL A 23 17.09 -9.03 31.79
N ASN A 24 17.60 -7.82 31.62
CA ASN A 24 16.76 -6.65 31.36
C ASN A 24 16.01 -6.88 30.05
N ILE A 25 14.72 -7.18 30.15
CA ILE A 25 13.82 -7.36 29.01
C ILE A 25 13.20 -6.00 28.70
N LEU A 26 13.48 -5.47 27.51
CA LEU A 26 12.79 -4.30 26.97
C LEU A 26 11.57 -4.78 26.17
N GLU A 27 10.38 -4.32 26.53
CA GLU A 27 9.20 -4.51 25.69
C GLU A 27 9.28 -3.53 24.51
N VAL A 28 9.19 -4.08 23.30
CA VAL A 28 9.12 -3.34 22.04
C VAL A 28 7.67 -3.39 21.59
N PRO A 29 6.92 -2.27 21.69
CA PRO A 29 5.56 -2.21 21.19
C PRO A 29 5.50 -2.56 19.70
N ASP A 30 4.35 -3.04 19.24
CA ASP A 30 4.14 -3.25 17.81
C ASP A 30 4.37 -1.95 17.04
N ASN A 31 4.94 -2.06 15.84
CA ASN A 31 5.29 -0.94 14.96
C ASN A 31 6.43 -0.02 15.44
N THR A 32 7.15 -0.38 16.51
CA THR A 32 8.33 0.40 16.98
C THR A 32 9.65 -0.03 16.32
N LEU A 33 9.68 -1.22 15.70
CA LEU A 33 10.86 -1.66 14.95
C LEU A 33 11.05 -0.80 13.71
N SER A 34 12.28 -0.27 13.55
CA SER A 34 12.67 0.48 12.35
C SER A 34 12.38 -0.34 11.09
N PHE A 35 11.97 0.34 10.03
CA PHE A 35 11.73 -0.24 8.71
C PHE A 35 12.89 -1.13 8.22
N TYR A 36 14.11 -0.80 8.64
CA TYR A 36 15.35 -1.48 8.25
C TYR A 36 15.65 -2.77 9.00
N LEU A 37 14.86 -3.12 10.02
CA LEU A 37 15.14 -4.24 10.92
C LEU A 37 14.12 -5.35 10.75
N THR A 38 14.58 -6.59 10.92
CA THR A 38 13.77 -7.80 10.98
C THR A 38 14.20 -8.68 12.15
N ILE A 39 13.35 -9.61 12.56
CA ILE A 39 13.65 -10.58 13.62
C ILE A 39 13.63 -11.96 12.99
N ASP A 40 14.77 -12.63 12.99
CA ASP A 40 14.92 -14.00 12.50
C ASP A 40 15.64 -14.83 13.56
N ASN A 41 15.05 -15.97 13.93
CA ASN A 41 15.54 -16.86 15.00
C ASN A 41 15.90 -16.14 16.30
N ARG A 42 15.03 -15.23 16.73
CA ARG A 42 15.19 -14.39 17.91
C ARG A 42 16.35 -13.39 17.87
N ILE A 43 16.91 -13.13 16.69
CA ILE A 43 18.00 -12.17 16.48
C ILE A 43 17.49 -10.99 15.68
N LEU A 44 17.81 -9.78 16.13
CA LEU A 44 17.58 -8.57 15.37
C LEU A 44 18.59 -8.50 14.22
N LYS A 45 18.11 -8.40 12.98
CA LYS A 45 18.95 -8.31 11.79
C LYS A 45 18.55 -7.09 10.96
N PHE A 46 19.50 -6.51 10.23
CA PHE A 46 19.16 -5.59 9.15
C PHE A 46 18.55 -6.38 8.00
N LYS A 47 17.46 -5.86 7.43
CA LYS A 47 16.89 -6.37 6.20
C LYS A 47 17.93 -6.27 5.08
N THR A 48 17.99 -7.30 4.26
CA THR A 48 18.71 -7.26 2.99
C THR A 48 18.06 -6.24 2.04
N GLN A 49 18.80 -5.82 1.02
CA GLN A 49 18.27 -4.91 -0.01
C GLN A 49 16.99 -5.45 -0.67
N ASN A 50 16.92 -6.76 -0.93
CA ASN A 50 15.74 -7.39 -1.53
C ASN A 50 14.52 -7.38 -0.60
N GLU A 51 14.72 -7.59 0.71
CA GLU A 51 13.66 -7.51 1.71
C GLU A 51 13.15 -6.08 1.90
N LEU A 52 14.06 -5.10 1.87
CA LEU A 52 13.69 -3.68 1.89
C LEU A 52 12.87 -3.33 0.66
N LEU A 53 13.39 -3.64 -0.53
CA LEU A 53 12.72 -3.37 -1.80
C LEU A 53 11.31 -3.97 -1.83
N SER A 54 11.16 -5.22 -1.43
CA SER A 54 9.86 -5.90 -1.38
C SER A 54 8.90 -5.23 -0.40
N ALA A 55 9.37 -4.84 0.78
CA ALA A 55 8.56 -4.15 1.77
C ALA A 55 8.12 -2.75 1.31
N ILE A 56 9.00 -2.00 0.63
CA ILE A 56 8.63 -0.69 0.06
C ILE A 56 7.62 -0.85 -1.07
N LYS A 57 7.78 -1.86 -1.95
CA LYS A 57 6.79 -2.12 -3.02
C LYS A 57 5.39 -2.36 -2.46
N ILE A 58 5.28 -3.17 -1.41
CA ILE A 58 4.00 -3.40 -0.73
C ILE A 58 3.45 -2.08 -0.16
N GLN A 59 4.27 -1.31 0.55
CA GLN A 59 3.84 -0.03 1.11
C GLN A 59 3.36 0.96 0.03
N LYS A 60 4.07 1.03 -1.10
CA LYS A 60 3.73 1.91 -2.23
C LYS A 60 2.46 1.45 -2.94
N GLN A 61 2.26 0.14 -3.08
CA GLN A 61 1.01 -0.43 -3.58
C GLN A 61 -0.17 -0.06 -2.68
N GLU A 62 -0.04 -0.25 -1.37
CA GLU A 62 -1.08 0.11 -0.39
C GLU A 62 -1.38 1.62 -0.40
N GLU A 63 -0.35 2.45 -0.51
CA GLU A 63 -0.48 3.91 -0.66
C GLU A 63 -1.29 4.26 -1.91
N LEU A 64 -0.94 3.70 -3.08
CA LEU A 64 -1.62 3.96 -4.34
C LEU A 64 -3.09 3.51 -4.32
N LEU A 65 -3.37 2.29 -3.82
CA LEU A 65 -4.74 1.77 -3.69
C LEU A 65 -5.57 2.61 -2.70
N SER A 66 -4.95 3.14 -1.65
CA SER A 66 -5.65 4.06 -0.73
C SER A 66 -5.99 5.39 -1.40
N LEU A 67 -5.10 5.92 -2.25
CA LEU A 67 -5.35 7.15 -3.00
C LEU A 67 -6.47 6.94 -4.04
N GLU A 68 -6.42 5.84 -4.78
CA GLU A 68 -7.45 5.42 -5.72
C GLU A 68 -8.82 5.32 -5.05
N LYS A 69 -8.92 4.57 -3.94
CA LYS A 69 -10.17 4.42 -3.19
C LYS A 69 -10.75 5.76 -2.75
N ARG A 70 -9.89 6.67 -2.27
CA ARG A 70 -10.32 8.03 -1.90
C ARG A 70 -10.87 8.77 -3.11
N ARG A 71 -10.16 8.74 -4.26
CA ARG A 71 -10.59 9.39 -5.49
C ARG A 71 -11.94 8.85 -5.99
N VAL A 72 -12.10 7.53 -6.01
CA VAL A 72 -13.35 6.88 -6.42
C VAL A 72 -14.50 7.34 -5.54
N ASN A 73 -14.32 7.38 -4.22
CA ASN A 73 -15.35 7.88 -3.30
C ASN A 73 -15.67 9.36 -3.55
N GLU A 74 -14.68 10.22 -3.78
CA GLU A 74 -14.89 11.63 -4.12
C GLU A 74 -15.75 11.79 -5.39
N ILE A 75 -15.51 10.97 -6.40
CA ILE A 75 -16.30 10.97 -7.64
C ILE A 75 -17.72 10.45 -7.39
N LEU A 76 -17.87 9.32 -6.69
CA LEU A 76 -19.19 8.78 -6.36
C LEU A 76 -20.04 9.82 -5.58
N ASP A 77 -19.45 10.47 -4.57
CA ASP A 77 -20.11 11.52 -3.78
C ASP A 77 -20.49 12.75 -4.61
N LYS A 78 -19.63 13.12 -5.57
CA LYS A 78 -19.88 14.22 -6.51
C LYS A 78 -21.11 13.94 -7.37
N TYR A 79 -21.24 12.73 -7.91
CA TYR A 79 -22.35 12.31 -8.78
C TYR A 79 -23.50 11.61 -8.02
N LYS A 80 -23.49 11.67 -6.68
CA LYS A 80 -24.60 11.18 -5.82
C LYS A 80 -24.86 9.68 -5.87
N TYR A 81 -23.83 8.89 -6.15
CA TYR A 81 -23.87 7.43 -6.00
C TYR A 81 -23.36 7.02 -4.63
N LEU A 82 -24.04 6.06 -3.98
CA LEU A 82 -23.65 5.62 -2.64
C LEU A 82 -22.44 4.67 -2.64
N SER A 83 -22.23 3.96 -3.74
CA SER A 83 -21.15 2.98 -3.89
C SER A 83 -20.97 2.60 -5.36
N LEU A 84 -19.89 1.85 -5.66
CA LEU A 84 -19.73 1.21 -6.97
C LEU A 84 -20.84 0.21 -7.29
N GLY A 85 -21.42 -0.45 -6.28
CA GLY A 85 -22.55 -1.37 -6.48
C GLY A 85 -23.82 -0.65 -6.92
N ASP A 86 -24.07 0.53 -6.35
CA ASP A 86 -25.16 1.43 -6.73
C ASP A 86 -24.98 1.96 -8.15
N LEU A 87 -23.75 2.42 -8.46
CA LEU A 87 -23.37 2.83 -9.81
C LEU A 87 -23.61 1.71 -10.84
N GLN A 88 -23.16 0.49 -10.55
CA GLN A 88 -23.35 -0.68 -11.42
C GLN A 88 -24.84 -0.99 -11.62
N PHE A 89 -25.65 -0.86 -10.57
CA PHE A 89 -27.08 -1.09 -10.64
C PHE A 89 -27.78 -0.12 -11.61
N TYR A 90 -27.50 1.18 -11.50
CA TYR A 90 -28.06 2.19 -12.42
C TYR A 90 -27.52 2.05 -13.85
N ALA A 91 -26.23 1.73 -14.01
CA ALA A 91 -25.65 1.47 -15.33
C ALA A 91 -26.36 0.29 -16.04
N ASN A 92 -26.72 -0.76 -15.31
CA ASN A 92 -27.47 -1.91 -15.82
C ASN A 92 -28.93 -1.56 -16.21
N GLN A 93 -29.48 -0.47 -15.68
CA GLN A 93 -30.79 0.06 -16.08
C GLN A 93 -30.73 0.97 -17.32
N ASN A 94 -29.56 1.08 -17.95
CA ASN A 94 -29.29 1.97 -19.07
C ASN A 94 -29.23 3.46 -18.72
N ASP A 95 -28.99 3.80 -17.46
CA ASP A 95 -28.64 5.18 -17.09
C ASP A 95 -27.31 5.59 -17.76
N THR A 96 -27.34 6.70 -18.51
CA THR A 96 -26.20 7.15 -19.31
C THR A 96 -25.08 7.74 -18.47
N GLU A 97 -25.40 8.43 -17.39
CA GLU A 97 -24.41 9.01 -16.47
C GLU A 97 -23.69 7.88 -15.72
N ALA A 98 -24.46 6.93 -15.20
CA ALA A 98 -23.93 5.76 -14.51
C ALA A 98 -23.02 4.93 -15.43
N LYS A 99 -23.40 4.74 -16.70
CA LYS A 99 -22.55 4.04 -17.69
C LYS A 99 -21.24 4.79 -17.96
N ALA A 100 -21.28 6.12 -18.10
CA ALA A 100 -20.08 6.92 -18.32
C ALA A 100 -19.12 6.83 -17.13
N LEU A 101 -19.65 7.00 -15.91
CA LEU A 101 -18.89 6.88 -14.66
C LEU A 101 -18.32 5.48 -14.44
N LEU A 102 -19.10 4.43 -14.73
CA LEU A 102 -18.62 3.05 -14.62
C LEU A 102 -17.50 2.77 -15.62
N ASN A 103 -17.64 3.25 -16.87
CA ASN A 103 -16.58 3.13 -17.87
C ASN A 103 -15.31 3.87 -17.46
N TRP A 104 -15.43 5.08 -16.91
CA TRP A 104 -14.30 5.82 -16.35
C TRP A 104 -13.64 5.05 -15.20
N TYR A 105 -14.42 4.53 -14.23
CA TYR A 105 -13.89 3.75 -13.12
C TYR A 105 -13.10 2.53 -13.60
N LEU A 106 -13.65 1.77 -14.55
CA LEU A 106 -12.96 0.61 -15.13
C LEU A 106 -11.67 1.01 -15.85
N ALA A 107 -11.66 2.13 -16.57
CA ALA A 107 -10.43 2.62 -17.20
C ALA A 107 -9.37 3.03 -16.15
N TYR A 108 -9.80 3.68 -15.08
CA TYR A 108 -8.93 4.13 -13.99
C TYR A 108 -8.35 2.96 -13.19
N ASP A 109 -9.18 2.02 -12.72
CA ASP A 109 -8.77 0.82 -11.97
C ASP A 109 -7.79 -0.03 -12.79
N ASN A 110 -8.05 -0.23 -14.09
CA ASN A 110 -7.14 -0.94 -14.98
C ASN A 110 -5.76 -0.26 -15.10
N LEU A 111 -5.70 1.07 -15.15
CA LEU A 111 -4.43 1.80 -15.22
C LEU A 111 -3.66 1.73 -13.89
N ILE A 112 -4.35 1.77 -12.75
CA ILE A 112 -3.73 1.58 -11.43
C ILE A 112 -3.10 0.19 -11.32
N TRP A 113 -3.84 -0.86 -11.65
CA TRP A 113 -3.30 -2.22 -11.65
C TRP A 113 -2.19 -2.42 -12.68
N SER A 114 -2.30 -1.80 -13.85
CA SER A 114 -1.23 -1.83 -14.85
C SER A 114 0.08 -1.22 -14.31
N TYR A 115 0.01 -0.11 -13.58
CA TYR A 115 1.19 0.48 -12.94
C TYR A 115 1.76 -0.45 -11.85
N ILE A 116 0.90 -1.04 -11.00
CA ILE A 116 1.33 -1.95 -9.92
C ILE A 116 2.05 -3.18 -10.50
N ASP A 117 1.44 -3.82 -11.49
CA ASP A 117 1.92 -5.10 -12.02
C ASP A 117 3.14 -4.94 -12.93
N ASN A 118 3.28 -3.80 -13.63
CA ASN A 118 4.35 -3.60 -14.60
C ASN A 118 5.45 -2.66 -14.10
N ASP A 119 5.10 -1.44 -13.67
CA ASP A 119 6.09 -0.41 -13.37
C ASP A 119 6.62 -0.55 -11.93
N LEU A 120 5.73 -0.66 -10.95
CA LEU A 120 6.11 -0.83 -9.54
C LEU A 120 6.88 -2.14 -9.33
N SER A 121 6.47 -3.21 -10.00
CA SER A 121 7.13 -4.50 -9.94
C SER A 121 8.53 -4.47 -10.57
N ALA A 122 8.79 -3.60 -11.55
CA ALA A 122 10.07 -3.49 -12.27
C ALA A 122 11.18 -2.77 -11.50
N PHE A 123 10.88 -2.01 -10.43
CA PHE A 123 11.92 -1.34 -9.63
C PHE A 123 12.92 -2.35 -9.04
N THR A 124 14.21 -2.06 -9.18
CA THR A 124 15.31 -2.88 -8.61
C THR A 124 16.10 -2.15 -7.52
N SER A 125 15.89 -0.85 -7.36
CA SER A 125 16.57 0.00 -6.38
C SER A 125 15.62 0.52 -5.31
N VAL A 126 16.07 0.47 -4.05
CA VAL A 126 15.36 1.04 -2.90
C VAL A 126 15.29 2.56 -3.00
N ASP A 127 16.39 3.23 -3.34
CA ASP A 127 16.46 4.69 -3.37
C ASP A 127 15.57 5.28 -4.46
N GLU A 128 15.54 4.64 -5.63
CA GLU A 128 14.64 5.05 -6.72
C GLU A 128 13.18 4.92 -6.30
N LEU A 129 12.82 3.81 -5.64
CA LEU A 129 11.45 3.56 -5.22
C LEU A 129 11.00 4.49 -4.08
N LEU A 130 11.89 4.87 -3.18
CA LEU A 130 11.61 5.87 -2.13
C LEU A 130 11.33 7.25 -2.70
N ALA A 131 11.99 7.60 -3.81
CA ALA A 131 11.80 8.89 -4.47
C ALA A 131 10.47 8.97 -5.25
N VAL A 132 9.77 7.85 -5.47
CA VAL A 132 8.50 7.86 -6.21
C VAL A 132 7.39 8.46 -5.36
N ASP A 133 6.77 9.51 -5.88
CA ASP A 133 5.58 10.14 -5.34
C ASP A 133 4.31 9.44 -5.87
N MET A 134 3.70 8.59 -5.05
CA MET A 134 2.49 7.85 -5.41
C MET A 134 1.28 8.77 -5.64
N LYS A 135 1.26 9.96 -5.03
CA LYS A 135 0.20 10.93 -5.27
C LYS A 135 0.30 11.49 -6.68
N ASN A 136 1.51 11.84 -7.13
CA ASN A 136 1.72 12.28 -8.50
C ASN A 136 1.41 11.16 -9.51
N ILE A 137 1.77 9.90 -9.22
CA ILE A 137 1.38 8.76 -10.05
C ILE A 137 -0.15 8.65 -10.13
N GLU A 138 -0.86 8.66 -8.99
CA GLU A 138 -2.32 8.62 -8.96
C GLU A 138 -2.95 9.74 -9.79
N GLU A 139 -2.44 10.97 -9.67
CA GLU A 139 -2.96 12.13 -10.40
C GLU A 139 -2.73 12.01 -11.92
N GLN A 140 -1.59 11.50 -12.35
CA GLN A 140 -1.32 11.23 -13.77
C GLN A 140 -2.25 10.13 -14.30
N THR A 141 -2.40 9.04 -13.56
CA THR A 141 -3.31 7.93 -13.91
C THR A 141 -4.76 8.39 -13.98
N PHE A 142 -5.20 9.23 -13.04
CA PHE A 142 -6.52 9.85 -13.05
C PHE A 142 -6.73 10.67 -14.32
N ASN A 143 -5.79 11.57 -14.65
CA ASN A 143 -5.89 12.42 -15.83
C ASN A 143 -5.90 11.61 -17.13
N GLN A 144 -5.12 10.52 -17.19
CA GLN A 144 -5.14 9.60 -18.32
C GLN A 144 -6.49 8.89 -18.44
N ALA A 145 -7.07 8.42 -17.33
CA ALA A 145 -8.39 7.80 -17.33
C ALA A 145 -9.49 8.76 -17.81
N VAL A 146 -9.43 10.03 -17.41
CA VAL A 146 -10.37 11.07 -17.90
C VAL A 146 -10.22 11.32 -19.40
N GLN A 147 -9.01 11.21 -19.96
CA GLN A 147 -8.80 11.36 -21.40
C GLN A 147 -9.33 10.17 -22.21
N THR A 148 -9.19 8.94 -21.68
CA THR A 148 -9.60 7.71 -22.38
C THR A 148 -11.09 7.38 -22.19
N ALA A 149 -11.63 7.68 -21.01
CA ALA A 149 -13.02 7.48 -20.65
C ALA A 149 -13.52 8.72 -19.86
N PRO A 150 -13.99 9.77 -20.55
CA PRO A 150 -14.35 11.03 -19.91
C PRO A 150 -15.45 10.88 -18.85
N LEU A 151 -15.27 11.58 -17.74
CA LEU A 151 -16.33 11.80 -16.76
C LEU A 151 -17.47 12.66 -17.39
N PRO A 152 -18.74 12.41 -17.04
CA PRO A 152 -19.88 13.18 -17.53
C PRO A 152 -19.93 14.62 -17.00
#